data_AF-A0A453IZJ6-F1
#
_entry.id   AF-A0A453IZJ6-F1
#
_cell.length_a   1.000
_cell.length_b   1.000
_cell.length_c   1.000
_cell.angle_alpha   90.00
_cell.angle_beta   90.00
_cell.angle_gamma   90.00
#
_symmetry.space_group_name_H-M   'P 1'
#
loop_
_entity.id
_entity.type
_entity.pdbx_description
1 polymer ?
#
loop_
_entity_poly.entity_id
_entity_poly.type
_entity_poly.pdbx_seq_one_letter_code
_entity_poly.pdbx_strand_id
1 'polypeptide(L)'
;IGVSEAAVLRWDSVLESRTSLINQLEGSSQFSAEDLGLILETLTASWDHSRCSGVSHCLLHKSVLQVVLKCAELDTAACLPQFLTLGAKASSWCGKHLIWFTESIDESEALQEEEHNCLCLEIILLTLNISIKLLPMAAKCITVDVVHTIGGFISELLTLTESSIVDKKINGTAAHVAKAAPVFLDETIKLCRAYCEAAKSDIGRTCMPTEETTVKHELPDLTSDVVRITACTIQTLCKIGTYAASSGGSQVALLNVSWKGVVSLLQLGKGLIEVKVSVSNIISTLISLVIESLRVAADTWCTSLQEALGVSEARRAFLPIKFFLINAVRICSVYPSEALTIYKDMIRHTYEVIRSKTRVEMPACAVFSGK
;
A
#
# COMPACT_ATOMS: atom_id res chain seq x y z
N ILE A 1 -11.80 -12.23 34.61
CA ILE A 1 -12.75 -12.85 33.65
C ILE A 1 -11.86 -13.66 32.71
N GLY A 2 -11.63 -14.93 33.02
CA GLY A 2 -10.59 -15.74 32.39
C GLY A 2 -11.16 -17.09 31.98
N VAL A 3 -10.76 -17.56 30.79
CA VAL A 3 -10.95 -18.89 30.18
C VAL A 3 -12.37 -19.45 30.08
N SER A 4 -13.17 -19.36 31.14
CA SER A 4 -14.51 -19.92 31.26
C SER A 4 -15.52 -19.33 30.27
N GLU A 5 -15.42 -18.06 29.89
CA GLU A 5 -16.34 -17.47 28.88
C GLU A 5 -15.86 -17.68 27.44
N ALA A 6 -14.54 -17.71 27.19
CA ALA A 6 -14.00 -18.07 25.88
C ALA A 6 -14.35 -19.52 25.51
N ALA A 7 -14.35 -20.44 26.49
CA ALA A 7 -14.78 -21.83 26.32
C ALA A 7 -16.32 -22.01 26.23
N VAL A 8 -17.11 -21.00 26.63
CA VAL A 8 -18.60 -21.01 26.57
C VAL A 8 -19.12 -20.51 25.22
N LEU A 9 -18.26 -20.06 24.31
CA LEU A 9 -18.64 -19.71 22.94
C LEU A 9 -18.86 -20.95 22.05
N ARG A 10 -19.70 -21.88 22.50
CA ARG A 10 -20.31 -22.94 21.68
C ARG A 10 -21.70 -22.42 21.28
N TRP A 11 -21.81 -21.96 20.03
CA TRP A 11 -22.73 -20.91 19.57
C TRP A 11 -24.22 -21.20 19.58
N ASP A 12 -24.97 -20.11 19.81
CA ASP A 12 -26.34 -19.89 19.35
C ASP A 12 -26.31 -19.21 17.96
N SER A 13 -27.25 -19.51 17.06
CA SER A 13 -27.18 -19.15 15.62
C SER A 13 -27.48 -17.68 15.28
N VAL A 14 -27.73 -16.83 16.28
CA VAL A 14 -28.22 -15.46 16.09
C VAL A 14 -27.07 -14.44 16.11
N LEU A 15 -26.98 -13.62 15.06
CA LEU A 15 -25.90 -12.65 14.85
C LEU A 15 -25.81 -11.58 15.96
N GLU A 16 -26.96 -11.12 16.46
CA GLU A 16 -27.04 -10.14 17.57
C GLU A 16 -26.49 -10.69 18.89
N SER A 17 -26.77 -11.96 19.20
CA SER A 17 -26.24 -12.64 20.40
C SER A 17 -24.72 -12.73 20.37
N ARG A 18 -24.13 -12.97 19.19
CA ARG A 18 -22.67 -13.00 19.01
C ARG A 18 -22.03 -11.64 19.24
N THR A 19 -22.61 -10.57 18.68
CA THR A 19 -22.10 -9.20 18.84
C THR A 19 -22.11 -8.78 20.31
N SER A 20 -23.18 -9.08 21.04
CA SER A 20 -23.28 -8.78 22.48
C SER A 20 -22.16 -9.45 23.29
N LEU A 21 -21.89 -10.73 23.04
CA LEU A 21 -20.83 -11.48 23.70
C LEU A 21 -19.43 -10.93 23.40
N ILE A 22 -19.17 -10.56 22.14
CA ILE A 22 -17.89 -9.96 21.74
C ILE A 22 -17.71 -8.58 22.39
N ASN A 23 -18.78 -7.80 22.52
CA ASN A 23 -18.73 -6.52 23.22
C ASN A 23 -18.46 -6.69 24.72
N GLN A 24 -18.96 -7.77 25.35
CA GLN A 24 -18.61 -8.09 26.73
C GLN A 24 -17.12 -8.46 26.87
N LEU A 25 -16.58 -9.22 25.91
CA LEU A 25 -15.13 -9.50 25.84
C LEU A 25 -14.33 -8.21 25.64
N GLU A 26 -14.80 -7.28 24.79
CA GLU A 26 -14.19 -5.97 24.64
C GLU A 26 -14.22 -5.20 25.96
N GLY A 27 -15.33 -5.23 26.71
CA GLY A 27 -15.45 -4.56 28.01
C GLY A 27 -14.57 -5.15 29.11
N SER A 28 -13.99 -6.34 28.92
CA SER A 28 -13.08 -6.96 29.87
C SER A 28 -11.75 -6.20 29.94
N SER A 29 -11.23 -6.01 31.16
CA SER A 29 -10.13 -5.07 31.39
C SER A 29 -8.73 -5.65 31.13
N GLN A 30 -8.55 -6.98 31.13
CA GLN A 30 -7.25 -7.61 30.95
C GLN A 30 -7.36 -9.01 30.31
N PHE A 31 -6.71 -9.19 29.17
CA PHE A 31 -6.42 -10.50 28.60
C PHE A 31 -5.09 -11.01 29.14
N SER A 32 -5.00 -12.30 29.49
CA SER A 32 -3.72 -12.93 29.80
C SER A 32 -3.04 -13.36 28.50
N ALA A 33 -1.70 -13.42 28.48
CA ALA A 33 -0.95 -13.92 27.33
C ALA A 33 -1.22 -15.41 27.06
N GLU A 34 -1.57 -16.17 28.10
CA GLU A 34 -1.88 -17.61 28.02
C GLU A 34 -3.21 -17.87 27.31
N ASP A 35 -4.18 -16.96 27.47
CA ASP A 35 -5.51 -17.09 26.87
C ASP A 35 -5.59 -16.55 25.44
N LEU A 36 -4.55 -15.83 25.00
CA LEU A 36 -4.51 -15.09 23.75
C LEU A 36 -4.79 -15.99 22.53
N GLY A 37 -4.19 -17.18 22.49
CA GLY A 37 -4.39 -18.13 21.40
C GLY A 37 -5.85 -18.58 21.27
N LEU A 38 -6.47 -18.98 22.39
CA LEU A 38 -7.87 -19.43 22.44
C LEU A 38 -8.84 -18.31 22.07
N ILE A 39 -8.57 -17.08 22.53
CA ILE A 39 -9.36 -15.90 22.19
C ILE A 39 -9.31 -15.67 20.67
N LEU A 40 -8.12 -15.64 20.08
CA LEU A 40 -7.95 -15.40 18.65
C LEU A 40 -8.55 -16.50 17.78
N GLU A 41 -8.44 -17.76 18.18
CA GLU A 41 -9.11 -18.88 17.49
C GLU A 41 -10.63 -18.70 17.51
N THR A 42 -11.18 -18.35 18.67
CA THR A 42 -12.62 -18.12 18.83
C THR A 42 -13.11 -16.93 18.00
N LEU A 43 -12.36 -15.82 18.00
CA LEU A 43 -12.65 -14.66 17.16
C LEU A 43 -12.53 -14.98 15.67
N THR A 44 -11.56 -15.81 15.30
CA THR A 44 -11.35 -16.26 13.91
C THR A 44 -12.47 -17.18 13.41
N ALA A 45 -13.01 -18.03 14.28
CA ALA A 45 -14.22 -18.80 14.02
C ALA A 45 -15.48 -17.91 13.99
N SER A 46 -15.45 -16.80 14.73
CA SER A 46 -16.50 -15.77 14.74
C SER A 46 -16.48 -14.81 13.57
N TRP A 47 -15.50 -14.91 12.68
CA TRP A 47 -15.49 -14.16 11.44
C TRP A 47 -16.43 -14.81 10.42
N ASP A 48 -17.47 -14.09 9.99
CA ASP A 48 -18.38 -14.56 8.96
C ASP A 48 -17.81 -14.21 7.56
N HIS A 49 -17.70 -15.22 6.70
CA HIS A 49 -17.17 -15.09 5.34
C HIS A 49 -18.25 -14.75 4.31
N SER A 50 -19.52 -14.70 4.74
CA SER A 50 -20.65 -14.37 3.88
C SER A 50 -20.54 -12.93 3.36
N ARG A 51 -21.25 -12.65 2.24
CA ARG A 51 -21.34 -11.28 1.73
C ARG A 51 -21.98 -10.38 2.80
N CYS A 52 -21.59 -9.11 2.83
CA CYS A 52 -22.19 -8.17 3.77
C CYS A 52 -23.71 -8.14 3.56
N SER A 53 -24.46 -8.39 4.63
CA SER A 53 -25.93 -8.48 4.64
C SER A 53 -26.59 -7.26 5.30
N GLY A 54 -25.78 -6.29 5.75
CA GLY A 54 -26.23 -5.04 6.36
C GLY A 54 -25.35 -4.59 7.54
N VAL A 55 -25.78 -3.52 8.19
CA VAL A 55 -25.08 -2.84 9.30
C VAL A 55 -24.73 -3.78 10.46
N SER A 56 -25.60 -4.71 10.82
CA SER A 56 -25.37 -5.67 11.92
C SER A 56 -24.15 -6.57 11.67
N HIS A 57 -23.92 -6.96 10.42
CA HIS A 57 -22.77 -7.75 10.00
C HIS A 57 -21.47 -6.92 10.11
N CYS A 58 -21.50 -5.64 9.70
CA CYS A 58 -20.37 -4.73 9.91
C CYS A 58 -20.06 -4.51 11.39
N LEU A 59 -21.08 -4.29 12.22
CA LEU A 59 -20.90 -4.10 13.66
C LEU A 59 -20.23 -5.32 14.31
N LEU A 60 -20.65 -6.53 13.94
CA LEU A 60 -19.99 -7.75 14.41
C LEU A 60 -18.49 -7.76 14.07
N HIS A 61 -18.12 -7.51 12.81
CA HIS A 61 -16.72 -7.50 12.38
C HIS A 61 -15.91 -6.39 13.04
N LYS A 62 -16.52 -5.21 13.23
CA LYS A 62 -15.91 -4.10 13.97
C LYS A 62 -15.63 -4.52 15.42
N SER A 63 -16.61 -5.08 16.13
CA SER A 63 -16.46 -5.58 17.51
C SER A 63 -15.36 -6.65 17.61
N VAL A 64 -15.30 -7.60 16.66
CA VAL A 64 -14.22 -8.59 16.61
C VAL A 64 -12.86 -7.89 16.53
N LEU A 65 -12.67 -6.96 15.59
CA LEU A 65 -11.39 -6.27 15.42
C LEU A 65 -11.04 -5.36 16.61
N GLN A 66 -12.01 -4.79 17.32
CA GLN A 66 -11.73 -4.02 18.54
C GLN A 66 -11.10 -4.91 19.63
N VAL A 67 -11.59 -6.13 19.81
CA VAL A 67 -10.99 -7.10 20.74
C VAL A 67 -9.59 -7.50 20.27
N VAL A 68 -9.41 -7.75 18.96
CA VAL A 68 -8.10 -8.09 18.37
C VAL A 68 -7.10 -6.96 18.56
N LEU A 69 -7.51 -5.71 18.42
CA LEU A 69 -6.64 -4.55 18.61
C LEU A 69 -6.11 -4.47 20.05
N LYS A 70 -6.93 -4.78 21.05
CA LYS A 70 -6.49 -4.91 22.45
C LYS A 70 -5.54 -6.09 22.65
N CYS A 71 -5.84 -7.22 22.01
CA CYS A 71 -4.97 -8.39 22.02
C CYS A 71 -3.58 -8.10 21.42
N ALA A 72 -3.51 -7.24 20.40
CA ALA A 72 -2.26 -6.84 19.74
C ALA A 72 -1.34 -5.96 20.61
N GLU A 73 -1.78 -5.55 21.80
CA GLU A 73 -0.95 -4.82 22.78
C GLU A 73 -0.11 -5.75 23.67
N LEU A 74 -0.41 -7.04 23.66
CA LEU A 74 0.31 -8.08 24.39
C LEU A 74 1.50 -8.62 23.57
N ASP A 75 2.24 -9.56 24.14
CA ASP A 75 3.23 -10.31 23.38
C ASP A 75 2.55 -11.19 22.32
N THR A 76 2.75 -10.82 21.06
CA THR A 76 2.10 -11.47 19.91
C THR A 76 2.94 -12.57 19.27
N ALA A 77 4.16 -12.83 19.75
CA ALA A 77 5.10 -13.75 19.09
C ALA A 77 4.52 -15.15 18.89
N ALA A 78 3.92 -15.73 19.93
CA ALA A 78 3.34 -17.08 19.88
C ALA A 78 2.02 -17.15 19.09
N CYS A 79 1.33 -16.03 18.91
CA CYS A 79 0.01 -15.95 18.30
C CYS A 79 0.00 -15.23 16.93
N LEU A 80 1.17 -14.91 16.39
CA LEU A 80 1.31 -14.18 15.13
C LEU A 80 0.54 -14.86 13.98
N PRO A 81 0.58 -16.19 13.78
CA PRO A 81 -0.19 -16.84 12.71
C PRO A 81 -1.71 -16.61 12.81
N GLN A 82 -2.26 -16.62 14.02
CA GLN A 82 -3.69 -16.40 14.26
C GLN A 82 -4.08 -14.96 13.93
N PHE A 83 -3.26 -13.98 14.36
CA PHE A 83 -3.45 -12.58 13.98
C PHE A 83 -3.40 -12.37 12.46
N LEU A 84 -2.40 -12.93 11.78
CA LEU A 84 -2.25 -12.80 10.33
C LEU A 84 -3.44 -13.43 9.58
N THR A 85 -3.91 -14.60 10.04
CA THR A 85 -5.07 -15.28 9.46
C THR A 85 -6.33 -14.43 9.57
N LEU A 86 -6.60 -13.86 10.76
CA LEU A 86 -7.76 -13.02 10.98
C LEU A 86 -7.65 -11.70 10.20
N GLY A 87 -6.47 -11.09 10.17
CA GLY A 87 -6.21 -9.88 9.40
C GLY A 87 -6.37 -10.10 7.88
N ALA A 88 -5.96 -11.25 7.34
CA ALA A 88 -6.18 -11.59 5.94
C ALA A 88 -7.67 -11.77 5.61
N LYS A 89 -8.42 -12.44 6.50
CA LYS A 89 -9.89 -12.57 6.41
C LYS A 89 -10.58 -11.20 6.42
N ALA A 90 -10.19 -10.34 7.36
CA ALA A 90 -10.70 -8.97 7.44
C ALA A 90 -10.40 -8.17 6.18
N SER A 91 -9.17 -8.25 5.68
CA SER A 91 -8.74 -7.52 4.49
C SER A 91 -9.52 -7.95 3.25
N SER A 92 -9.65 -9.26 3.03
CA SER A 92 -10.40 -9.83 1.91
C SER A 92 -11.89 -9.46 1.97
N TRP A 93 -12.49 -9.51 3.17
CA TRP A 93 -13.88 -9.13 3.37
C TRP A 93 -14.11 -7.64 3.10
N CYS A 94 -13.26 -6.75 3.63
CA CYS A 94 -13.31 -5.32 3.36
C CYS A 94 -13.13 -5.02 1.87
N GLY A 95 -12.21 -5.69 1.18
CA GLY A 95 -12.00 -5.51 -0.26
C GLY A 95 -13.26 -5.86 -1.07
N LYS A 96 -13.90 -6.99 -0.77
CA LYS A 96 -15.18 -7.38 -1.39
C LYS A 96 -16.30 -6.39 -1.06
N HIS A 97 -16.31 -5.88 0.17
CA HIS A 97 -17.31 -4.93 0.61
C HIS A 97 -17.16 -3.57 -0.11
N LEU A 98 -15.93 -3.08 -0.29
CA LEU A 98 -15.67 -1.87 -1.07
C LEU A 98 -16.11 -2.03 -2.53
N ILE A 99 -15.83 -3.17 -3.17
CA ILE A 99 -16.28 -3.43 -4.55
C ILE A 99 -17.80 -3.39 -4.64
N TRP A 100 -18.48 -4.12 -3.74
CA TRP A 100 -19.94 -4.13 -3.69
C TRP A 100 -20.51 -2.72 -3.58
N PHE A 101 -19.97 -1.90 -2.67
CA PHE A 101 -20.36 -0.50 -2.52
C PHE A 101 -20.15 0.31 -3.81
N THR A 102 -19.03 0.13 -4.51
CA THR A 102 -18.75 0.88 -5.75
C THR A 102 -19.66 0.50 -6.93
N GLU A 103 -20.22 -0.70 -6.91
CA GLU A 103 -21.07 -1.29 -7.95
C GLU A 103 -22.57 -1.13 -7.67
N SER A 104 -22.99 -0.98 -6.41
CA SER A 104 -24.41 -1.01 -5.99
C SER A 104 -25.07 0.35 -5.79
N ILE A 105 -24.43 1.47 -6.18
CA ILE A 105 -24.99 2.81 -5.99
C ILE A 105 -26.25 2.98 -6.85
N ASP A 106 -27.41 2.77 -6.25
CA ASP A 106 -28.71 3.19 -6.76
C ASP A 106 -29.15 4.37 -5.88
N GLU A 107 -29.43 5.54 -6.46
CA GLU A 107 -29.58 6.83 -5.75
C GLU A 107 -30.74 6.89 -4.72
N SER A 108 -31.47 5.78 -4.50
CA SER A 108 -32.69 5.71 -3.70
C SER A 108 -32.52 5.33 -2.23
N GLU A 109 -31.35 4.83 -1.77
CA GLU A 109 -31.10 4.36 -0.37
C GLU A 109 -29.93 5.08 0.36
N ALA A 110 -29.63 6.32 -0.01
CA ALA A 110 -28.41 7.05 0.38
C ALA A 110 -28.07 7.13 1.89
N LEU A 111 -29.05 7.09 2.81
CA LEU A 111 -28.81 7.27 4.25
C LEU A 111 -28.34 6.00 4.98
N GLN A 112 -28.90 4.81 4.66
CA GLN A 112 -28.41 3.55 5.23
C GLN A 112 -27.07 3.15 4.61
N GLU A 113 -26.82 3.56 3.37
CA GLU A 113 -25.55 3.37 2.68
C GLU A 113 -24.40 4.19 3.31
N GLU A 114 -24.67 5.38 3.85
CA GLU A 114 -23.65 6.24 4.47
C GLU A 114 -23.14 5.69 5.81
N GLU A 115 -24.04 5.23 6.69
CA GLU A 115 -23.66 4.57 7.96
C GLU A 115 -22.88 3.28 7.69
N HIS A 116 -23.34 2.50 6.72
CA HIS A 116 -22.71 1.24 6.33
C HIS A 116 -21.28 1.46 5.77
N ASN A 117 -21.09 2.51 4.97
CA ASN A 117 -19.78 2.91 4.45
C ASN A 117 -18.83 3.38 5.57
N CYS A 118 -19.33 4.19 6.50
CA CYS A 118 -18.55 4.62 7.66
C CYS A 118 -18.03 3.43 8.47
N LEU A 119 -18.88 2.44 8.72
CA LEU A 119 -18.48 1.22 9.43
C LEU A 119 -17.43 0.42 8.66
N CYS A 120 -17.57 0.28 7.34
CA CYS A 120 -16.55 -0.38 6.52
C CYS A 120 -15.17 0.29 6.65
N LEU A 121 -15.13 1.62 6.60
CA LEU A 121 -13.89 2.39 6.74
C LEU A 121 -13.30 2.31 8.16
N GLU A 122 -14.13 2.22 9.19
CA GLU A 122 -13.68 1.94 10.56
C GLU A 122 -13.06 0.54 10.69
N ILE A 123 -13.66 -0.48 10.07
CA ILE A 123 -13.11 -1.85 10.04
C ILE A 123 -11.75 -1.86 9.31
N ILE A 124 -11.62 -1.15 8.19
CA ILE A 124 -10.36 -0.98 7.46
C ILE A 124 -9.32 -0.31 8.37
N LEU A 125 -9.69 0.78 9.05
CA LEU A 125 -8.82 1.49 9.98
C LEU A 125 -8.34 0.59 11.13
N LEU A 126 -9.23 -0.18 11.74
CA LEU A 126 -8.88 -1.14 12.78
C LEU A 126 -7.89 -2.19 12.25
N THR A 127 -8.15 -2.72 11.05
CA THR A 127 -7.27 -3.70 10.40
C THR A 127 -5.87 -3.12 10.18
N LEU A 128 -5.75 -1.87 9.70
CA LEU A 128 -4.46 -1.19 9.55
C LEU A 128 -3.76 -0.97 10.90
N ASN A 129 -4.48 -0.54 11.93
CA ASN A 129 -3.91 -0.31 13.26
C ASN A 129 -3.39 -1.59 13.92
N ILE A 130 -4.12 -2.70 13.78
CA ILE A 130 -3.67 -4.03 14.21
C ILE A 130 -2.39 -4.39 13.45
N SER A 131 -2.37 -4.20 12.13
CA SER A 131 -1.23 -4.53 11.28
C SER A 131 0.02 -3.73 11.65
N ILE A 132 -0.12 -2.42 11.91
CA ILE A 132 0.96 -1.55 12.39
C ILE A 132 1.60 -2.12 13.66
N LYS A 133 0.81 -2.65 14.60
CA LYS A 133 1.31 -3.25 15.84
C LYS A 133 2.03 -4.60 15.61
N LEU A 134 1.57 -5.38 14.63
CA LEU A 134 2.09 -6.73 14.34
C LEU A 134 3.36 -6.73 13.48
N LEU A 135 3.47 -5.79 12.55
CA LEU A 135 4.56 -5.70 11.57
C LEU A 135 5.97 -5.72 12.17
N PRO A 136 6.26 -5.00 13.28
CA PRO A 136 7.57 -5.07 13.94
C PRO A 136 7.93 -6.46 14.45
N MET A 137 6.94 -7.25 14.92
CA MET A 137 7.16 -8.63 15.34
C MET A 137 7.35 -9.55 14.13
N ALA A 138 6.50 -9.40 13.10
CA ALA A 138 6.65 -10.11 11.83
C ALA A 138 8.04 -9.93 11.22
N ALA A 139 8.63 -8.72 11.29
CA ALA A 139 9.98 -8.45 10.81
C ALA A 139 11.09 -9.24 11.51
N LYS A 140 10.82 -9.81 12.69
CA LYS A 140 11.75 -10.68 13.43
C LYS A 140 11.57 -12.17 13.08
N CYS A 141 10.46 -12.55 12.46
CA CYS A 141 10.10 -13.94 12.16
C CYS A 141 10.38 -14.28 10.69
N ILE A 142 11.60 -14.74 10.38
CA ILE A 142 12.12 -14.83 8.99
C ILE A 142 12.22 -16.30 8.49
N THR A 143 11.48 -17.22 9.09
CA THR A 143 11.39 -18.59 8.55
C THR A 143 10.57 -18.60 7.26
N VAL A 144 10.94 -19.44 6.29
CA VAL A 144 10.27 -19.56 4.96
C VAL A 144 8.74 -19.58 5.08
N ASP A 145 8.20 -20.48 5.90
CA ASP A 145 6.75 -20.69 6.03
C ASP A 145 6.03 -19.42 6.53
N VAL A 146 6.62 -18.76 7.53
CA VAL A 146 6.08 -17.53 8.14
C VAL A 146 6.17 -16.35 7.16
N VAL A 147 7.29 -16.21 6.45
CA VAL A 147 7.46 -15.16 5.42
C VAL A 147 6.46 -15.35 4.29
N HIS A 148 6.19 -16.58 3.88
CA HIS A 148 5.18 -16.90 2.87
C HIS A 148 3.78 -16.43 3.31
N THR A 149 3.35 -16.82 4.52
CA THR A 149 2.06 -16.41 5.10
C THR A 149 1.96 -14.89 5.25
N ILE A 150 3.01 -14.25 5.78
CA ILE A 150 3.06 -12.78 5.90
C ILE A 150 2.95 -12.13 4.52
N GLY A 151 3.57 -12.71 3.50
CA GLY A 151 3.50 -12.16 2.16
C GLY A 151 2.11 -12.21 1.55
N GLY A 152 1.29 -13.22 1.85
CA GLY A 152 -0.12 -13.25 1.45
C GLY A 152 -0.92 -12.13 2.14
N PHE A 153 -0.75 -12.02 3.46
CA PHE A 153 -1.40 -11.00 4.28
C PHE A 153 -1.06 -9.57 3.85
N ILE A 154 0.22 -9.27 3.60
CA ILE A 154 0.68 -7.93 3.19
C ILE A 154 0.14 -7.56 1.81
N SER A 155 0.10 -8.50 0.86
CA SER A 155 -0.46 -8.24 -0.47
C SER A 155 -1.95 -7.87 -0.42
N GLU A 156 -2.75 -8.56 0.41
CA GLU A 156 -4.16 -8.23 0.63
C GLU A 156 -4.32 -6.84 1.27
N LEU A 157 -3.54 -6.52 2.31
CA LEU A 157 -3.61 -5.23 2.97
C LEU A 157 -3.16 -4.06 2.11
N LEU A 158 -2.11 -4.23 1.32
CA LEU A 158 -1.64 -3.22 0.38
C LEU A 158 -2.71 -2.93 -0.67
N THR A 159 -3.36 -3.97 -1.19
CA THR A 159 -4.48 -3.85 -2.13
C THR A 159 -5.65 -3.12 -1.50
N LEU A 160 -6.03 -3.49 -0.27
CA LEU A 160 -7.10 -2.81 0.46
C LEU A 160 -6.77 -1.34 0.72
N THR A 161 -5.53 -1.04 1.14
CA THR A 161 -5.07 0.34 1.39
C THR A 161 -5.10 1.17 0.11
N GLU A 162 -4.65 0.59 -1.01
CA GLU A 162 -4.70 1.23 -2.33
C GLU A 162 -6.14 1.58 -2.71
N SER A 163 -7.05 0.59 -2.70
CA SER A 163 -8.45 0.80 -3.05
C SER A 163 -9.15 1.82 -2.15
N SER A 164 -8.86 1.81 -0.85
CA SER A 164 -9.46 2.72 0.13
C SER A 164 -9.04 4.18 -0.02
N ILE A 165 -7.90 4.43 -0.67
CA ILE A 165 -7.34 5.78 -0.84
C ILE A 165 -7.55 6.30 -2.26
N VAL A 166 -7.32 5.45 -3.27
CA VAL A 166 -7.30 5.86 -4.67
C VAL A 166 -8.72 6.02 -5.22
N ASP A 167 -9.70 5.27 -4.70
CA ASP A 167 -11.08 5.38 -5.16
C ASP A 167 -11.77 6.65 -4.64
N LYS A 168 -12.09 7.55 -5.58
CA LYS A 168 -12.71 8.85 -5.30
C LYS A 168 -14.17 8.75 -4.87
N LYS A 169 -14.80 7.57 -4.97
CA LYS A 169 -16.20 7.36 -4.54
C LYS A 169 -16.36 7.25 -3.01
N ILE A 170 -15.26 7.08 -2.28
CA ILE A 170 -15.27 6.88 -0.82
C ILE A 170 -15.13 8.25 -0.12
N ASN A 171 -16.26 8.92 0.17
CA ASN A 171 -16.27 10.26 0.80
C ASN A 171 -16.30 10.22 2.34
N GLY A 172 -15.86 11.31 2.97
CA GLY A 172 -16.09 11.63 4.40
C GLY A 172 -15.15 10.96 5.42
N THR A 173 -15.22 9.63 5.52
CA THR A 173 -14.50 8.83 6.54
C THR A 173 -13.14 8.30 6.04
N ALA A 174 -12.88 8.38 4.73
CA ALA A 174 -11.58 8.06 4.12
C ALA A 174 -10.42 8.89 4.70
N ALA A 175 -10.72 10.06 5.29
CA ALA A 175 -9.73 10.90 5.96
C ALA A 175 -9.02 10.20 7.12
N HIS A 176 -9.68 9.28 7.83
CA HIS A 176 -9.04 8.52 8.91
C HIS A 176 -8.14 7.41 8.38
N VAL A 177 -8.58 6.70 7.33
CA VAL A 177 -7.75 5.70 6.64
C VAL A 177 -6.51 6.35 6.03
N ALA A 178 -6.66 7.51 5.38
CA ALA A 178 -5.56 8.30 4.83
C ALA A 178 -4.56 8.79 5.89
N LYS A 179 -4.95 8.93 7.16
CA LYS A 179 -4.05 9.26 8.28
C LYS A 179 -3.27 8.06 8.80
N ALA A 180 -3.88 6.87 8.82
CA ALA A 180 -3.21 5.65 9.29
C ALA A 180 -2.32 5.01 8.21
N ALA A 181 -2.70 5.16 6.93
CA ALA A 181 -1.99 4.54 5.81
C ALA A 181 -0.50 4.90 5.75
N PRO A 182 -0.04 6.16 5.96
CA PRO A 182 1.38 6.46 5.95
C PRO A 182 2.18 5.69 7.00
N VAL A 183 1.60 5.45 8.19
CA VAL A 183 2.25 4.68 9.27
C VAL A 183 2.33 3.21 8.89
N PHE A 184 1.24 2.64 8.38
CA PHE A 184 1.21 1.26 7.87
C PHE A 184 2.23 1.04 6.75
N LEU A 185 2.31 1.95 5.79
CA LEU A 185 3.28 1.87 4.69
C LEU A 185 4.73 1.97 5.21
N ASP A 186 5.01 2.83 6.19
CA ASP A 186 6.34 2.93 6.81
C ASP A 186 6.74 1.63 7.52
N GLU A 187 5.84 1.01 8.28
CA GLU A 187 6.09 -0.29 8.91
C GLU A 187 6.26 -1.42 7.88
N THR A 188 5.51 -1.38 6.77
CA THR A 188 5.66 -2.35 5.67
C THR A 188 7.02 -2.19 4.97
N ILE A 189 7.50 -0.95 4.81
CA ILE A 189 8.85 -0.68 4.28
C ILE A 189 9.93 -1.24 5.22
N LYS A 190 9.76 -1.11 6.55
CA LYS A 190 10.68 -1.67 7.55
C LYS A 190 10.69 -3.21 7.51
N LEU A 191 9.52 -3.84 7.39
CA LEU A 191 9.39 -5.28 7.18
C LEU A 191 10.18 -5.73 5.93
N CYS A 192 9.91 -5.11 4.78
CA CYS A 192 10.60 -5.43 3.53
C CYS A 192 12.13 -5.26 3.65
N ARG A 193 12.59 -4.26 4.40
CA ARG A 193 14.02 -4.05 4.66
C ARG A 193 14.62 -5.22 5.44
N ALA A 194 14.03 -5.59 6.57
CA ALA A 194 14.51 -6.69 7.40
C ALA A 194 14.58 -8.00 6.59
N TYR A 195 13.56 -8.26 5.78
CA TYR A 195 13.49 -9.44 4.91
C TYR A 195 14.54 -9.44 3.79
N CYS A 196 14.73 -8.30 3.12
CA CYS A 196 15.78 -8.17 2.10
C CYS A 196 17.18 -8.35 2.68
N GLU A 197 17.45 -7.81 3.87
CA GLU A 197 18.73 -7.97 4.56
C GLU A 197 18.99 -9.43 4.94
N ALA A 198 17.96 -10.14 5.43
CA ALA A 198 18.05 -11.55 5.74
C ALA A 198 18.27 -12.42 4.49
N ALA A 199 17.52 -12.18 3.40
CA ALA A 199 17.69 -12.92 2.15
C ALA A 199 19.10 -12.73 1.56
N LYS A 200 19.66 -11.52 1.61
CA LYS A 200 21.04 -11.26 1.19
C LYS A 200 22.08 -12.00 2.02
N SER A 201 21.87 -12.08 3.33
CA SER A 201 22.73 -12.84 4.25
C SER A 201 22.72 -14.33 3.91
N ASP A 202 21.56 -14.88 3.55
CA ASP A 202 21.39 -16.28 3.19
C ASP A 202 22.10 -16.64 1.88
N ILE A 203 21.96 -15.79 0.84
CA ILE A 203 22.71 -15.92 -0.43
C ILE A 203 24.23 -15.88 -0.20
N GLY A 204 24.69 -14.99 0.68
CA GLY A 204 26.10 -14.89 1.05
C GLY A 204 26.64 -16.16 1.74
N ARG A 205 25.78 -16.92 2.42
CA ARG A 205 26.13 -18.17 3.09
C ARG A 205 26.14 -19.38 2.15
N THR A 206 25.23 -19.42 1.17
CA THR A 206 25.11 -20.51 0.17
C THR A 206 26.14 -20.45 -0.96
N CYS A 207 26.88 -19.34 -1.13
CA CYS A 207 27.99 -19.24 -2.07
C CYS A 207 29.28 -20.00 -1.65
N MET A 208 29.26 -20.71 -0.51
CA MET A 208 30.31 -21.66 -0.16
C MET A 208 30.00 -23.01 -0.82
N PRO A 209 30.96 -23.64 -1.54
CA PRO A 209 30.66 -24.79 -2.39
C PRO A 209 30.27 -25.97 -1.51
N THR A 210 29.00 -26.35 -1.56
CA THR A 210 28.54 -27.64 -1.06
C THR A 210 27.94 -28.38 -2.23
N GLU A 211 28.41 -29.61 -2.43
CA GLU A 211 28.20 -30.42 -3.63
C GLU A 211 26.71 -30.53 -4.00
N GLU A 212 26.44 -30.28 -5.27
CA GLU A 212 25.11 -30.39 -5.88
C GLU A 212 24.62 -31.83 -5.82
N THR A 213 23.60 -32.08 -5.00
CA THR A 213 22.73 -33.24 -5.24
C THR A 213 21.26 -32.89 -5.06
N THR A 214 20.53 -33.14 -6.15
CA THR A 214 19.16 -33.66 -6.25
C THR A 214 17.95 -32.71 -6.29
N VAL A 215 17.23 -32.86 -7.41
CA VAL A 215 15.79 -32.67 -7.67
C VAL A 215 15.13 -31.41 -7.09
N LYS A 216 15.02 -30.37 -7.95
CA LYS A 216 14.18 -29.18 -7.70
C LYS A 216 12.70 -29.56 -7.68
N HIS A 217 12.21 -29.98 -6.52
CA HIS A 217 10.83 -29.70 -6.15
C HIS A 217 10.73 -28.19 -5.88
N GLU A 218 9.71 -27.50 -6.41
CA GLU A 218 9.44 -26.07 -6.13
C GLU A 218 9.02 -25.90 -4.66
N LEU A 219 9.99 -25.99 -3.75
CA LEU A 219 9.80 -25.58 -2.36
C LEU A 219 9.84 -24.04 -2.32
N PRO A 220 9.00 -23.38 -1.51
CA PRO A 220 9.09 -21.93 -1.33
C PRO A 220 10.52 -21.54 -0.92
N ASP A 221 11.18 -20.73 -1.75
CA ASP A 221 12.48 -20.15 -1.44
C ASP A 221 12.25 -18.81 -0.73
N LEU A 222 12.89 -18.62 0.42
CA LEU A 222 12.86 -17.37 1.19
C LEU A 222 13.12 -16.18 0.27
N THR A 223 14.10 -16.28 -0.63
CA THR A 223 14.45 -15.19 -1.55
C THR A 223 13.29 -14.86 -2.49
N SER A 224 12.61 -15.87 -3.03
CA SER A 224 11.46 -15.71 -3.92
C SER A 224 10.30 -14.98 -3.22
N ASP A 225 9.96 -15.37 -1.99
CA ASP A 225 8.92 -14.71 -1.22
C ASP A 225 9.29 -13.28 -0.85
N VAL A 226 10.55 -13.03 -0.44
CA VAL A 226 11.03 -11.67 -0.16
C VAL A 226 10.97 -10.78 -1.40
N VAL A 227 11.36 -11.28 -2.58
CA VAL A 227 11.26 -10.57 -3.85
C VAL A 227 9.81 -10.25 -4.18
N ARG A 228 8.89 -11.21 -4.01
CA ARG A 228 7.45 -11.02 -4.24
C ARG A 228 6.85 -9.94 -3.35
N ILE A 229 7.11 -9.99 -2.04
CA ILE A 229 6.59 -9.02 -1.06
C ILE A 229 7.14 -7.62 -1.36
N THR A 230 8.44 -7.52 -1.60
CA THR A 230 9.11 -6.24 -1.88
C THR A 230 8.61 -5.63 -3.19
N ALA A 231 8.46 -6.43 -4.24
CA ALA A 231 7.95 -5.97 -5.53
C ALA A 231 6.51 -5.47 -5.43
N CYS A 232 5.63 -6.22 -4.76
CA CYS A 232 4.24 -5.82 -4.50
C CYS A 232 4.20 -4.49 -3.73
N THR A 233 5.01 -4.35 -2.68
CA THR A 233 5.13 -3.12 -1.89
C THR A 233 5.57 -1.92 -2.74
N ILE A 234 6.61 -2.07 -3.57
CA ILE A 234 7.08 -0.99 -4.46
C ILE A 234 6.00 -0.56 -5.44
N GLN A 235 5.29 -1.51 -6.05
CA GLN A 235 4.22 -1.22 -7.01
C GLN A 235 3.08 -0.44 -6.35
N THR A 236 2.62 -0.87 -5.17
CA THR A 236 1.57 -0.17 -4.43
C THR A 236 2.01 1.23 -3.99
N LEU A 237 3.22 1.38 -3.44
CA LEU A 237 3.77 2.69 -3.07
C LEU A 237 3.85 3.63 -4.27
N CYS A 238 4.22 3.13 -5.46
CA CYS A 238 4.28 3.94 -6.68
C CYS A 238 2.90 4.46 -7.10
N LYS A 239 1.85 3.63 -7.00
CA LYS A 239 0.48 4.04 -7.32
C LYS A 239 -0.06 5.05 -6.31
N ILE A 240 0.07 4.75 -5.02
CA ILE A 240 -0.36 5.61 -3.92
C ILE A 240 0.38 6.96 -3.98
N GLY A 241 1.70 6.94 -4.23
CA GLY A 241 2.52 8.15 -4.37
C GLY A 241 2.13 9.01 -5.57
N THR A 242 1.77 8.40 -6.69
CA THR A 242 1.23 9.11 -7.87
C THR A 242 -0.13 9.74 -7.57
N TYR A 243 -1.02 9.00 -6.90
CA TYR A 243 -2.32 9.53 -6.47
C TYR A 243 -2.14 10.72 -5.52
N ALA A 244 -1.30 10.59 -4.49
CA ALA A 244 -1.04 11.65 -3.52
C ALA A 244 -0.50 12.92 -4.19
N ALA A 245 0.31 12.79 -5.25
CA ALA A 245 0.80 13.93 -6.02
C ALA A 245 -0.33 14.70 -6.72
N SER A 246 -1.36 14.01 -7.21
CA SER A 246 -2.53 14.62 -7.87
C SER A 246 -3.51 15.31 -6.91
N SER A 247 -3.38 15.07 -5.59
CA SER A 247 -4.32 15.56 -4.56
C SER A 247 -4.05 16.99 -4.04
N GLY A 248 -3.26 17.80 -4.76
CA GLY A 248 -3.08 19.22 -4.46
C GLY A 248 -2.37 19.52 -3.13
N GLY A 249 -1.45 18.66 -2.69
CA GLY A 249 -0.68 18.87 -1.44
C GLY A 249 -1.43 18.51 -0.16
N SER A 250 -2.67 18.02 -0.23
CA SER A 250 -3.43 17.56 0.95
C SER A 250 -2.87 16.27 1.58
N GLN A 251 -2.09 15.49 0.81
CA GLN A 251 -1.57 14.17 1.19
C GLN A 251 -0.03 14.13 1.27
N VAL A 252 0.61 15.16 1.84
CA VAL A 252 2.10 15.25 1.90
C VAL A 252 2.74 14.06 2.62
N ALA A 253 2.17 13.61 3.73
CA ALA A 253 2.71 12.46 4.49
C ALA A 253 2.72 11.19 3.63
N LEU A 254 1.62 10.94 2.93
CA LEU A 254 1.45 9.79 2.03
C LEU A 254 2.38 9.87 0.82
N LEU A 255 2.51 11.05 0.21
CA LEU A 255 3.44 11.32 -0.89
C LEU A 255 4.88 11.02 -0.46
N ASN A 256 5.29 11.54 0.71
CA ASN A 256 6.65 11.40 1.23
C ASN A 256 7.02 9.96 1.55
N VAL A 257 6.18 9.24 2.31
CA VAL A 257 6.47 7.84 2.67
C VAL A 257 6.50 6.96 1.43
N SER A 258 5.60 7.20 0.48
CA SER A 258 5.50 6.42 -0.76
C SER A 258 6.77 6.51 -1.59
N TRP A 259 7.17 7.73 -1.98
CA TRP A 259 8.35 7.89 -2.84
C TRP A 259 9.67 7.62 -2.13
N LYS A 260 9.78 7.93 -0.83
CA LYS A 260 10.95 7.54 -0.01
C LYS A 260 11.06 6.01 0.09
N GLY A 261 9.93 5.32 0.27
CA GLY A 261 9.84 3.87 0.30
C GLY A 261 10.26 3.24 -1.02
N VAL A 262 9.70 3.71 -2.14
CA VAL A 262 10.08 3.24 -3.50
C VAL A 262 11.58 3.35 -3.71
N VAL A 263 12.17 4.53 -3.47
CA VAL A 263 13.62 4.75 -3.64
C VAL A 263 14.42 3.80 -2.75
N SER A 264 14.05 3.69 -1.47
CA SER A 264 14.80 2.88 -0.52
C SER A 264 14.72 1.38 -0.82
N LEU A 265 13.55 0.87 -1.21
CA LEU A 265 13.37 -0.55 -1.51
C LEU A 265 13.99 -0.92 -2.86
N LEU A 266 13.97 -0.02 -3.84
CA LEU A 266 14.72 -0.18 -5.09
C LEU A 266 16.23 -0.26 -4.84
N GLN A 267 16.77 0.65 -4.03
CA GLN A 267 18.19 0.62 -3.65
C GLN A 267 18.57 -0.67 -2.93
N LEU A 268 17.71 -1.14 -2.02
CA LEU A 268 17.97 -2.34 -1.26
C LEU A 268 17.80 -3.60 -2.11
N GLY A 269 16.78 -3.68 -2.96
CA GLY A 269 16.46 -4.86 -3.75
C GLY A 269 17.26 -4.99 -5.05
N LYS A 270 18.17 -4.06 -5.36
CA LYS A 270 19.01 -4.13 -6.57
C LYS A 270 19.67 -5.51 -6.72
N GLY A 271 19.52 -6.09 -7.91
CA GLY A 271 19.95 -7.44 -8.30
C GLY A 271 18.90 -8.52 -8.09
N LEU A 272 17.86 -8.26 -7.29
CA LEU A 272 16.85 -9.25 -6.89
C LEU A 272 15.46 -8.95 -7.47
N ILE A 273 15.06 -7.67 -7.57
CA ILE A 273 13.67 -7.28 -7.83
C ILE A 273 13.41 -6.81 -9.27
N GLU A 274 14.45 -6.62 -10.09
CA GLU A 274 14.34 -6.08 -11.46
C GLU A 274 13.46 -6.95 -12.36
N VAL A 275 13.36 -8.25 -12.08
CA VAL A 275 12.53 -9.20 -12.83
C VAL A 275 11.03 -8.98 -12.54
N LYS A 276 10.67 -8.39 -11.39
CA LYS A 276 9.29 -8.20 -10.95
C LYS A 276 8.84 -6.74 -10.97
N VAL A 277 9.79 -5.80 -11.00
CA VAL A 277 9.51 -4.36 -10.94
C VAL A 277 10.07 -3.67 -12.18
N SER A 278 9.18 -3.04 -12.97
CA SER A 278 9.62 -2.17 -14.06
C SER A 278 10.16 -0.85 -13.51
N VAL A 279 11.48 -0.82 -13.28
CA VAL A 279 12.18 0.40 -12.84
C VAL A 279 12.05 1.52 -13.89
N SER A 280 12.05 1.15 -15.18
CA SER A 280 11.88 2.11 -16.27
C SER A 280 10.53 2.84 -16.20
N ASN A 281 9.45 2.11 -15.88
CA ASN A 281 8.13 2.73 -15.69
C ASN A 281 8.14 3.69 -14.49
N ILE A 282 8.78 3.32 -13.37
CA ILE A 282 8.86 4.17 -12.17
C ILE A 282 9.61 5.48 -12.46
N ILE A 283 10.76 5.41 -13.15
CA ILE A 283 11.51 6.61 -13.56
C ILE A 283 10.65 7.47 -14.48
N SER A 284 9.96 6.85 -15.45
CA SER A 284 9.07 7.55 -16.37
C SER A 284 7.91 8.24 -15.64
N THR A 285 7.31 7.59 -14.63
CA THR A 285 6.27 8.20 -13.78
C THR A 285 6.79 9.44 -13.05
N LEU A 286 7.99 9.37 -12.47
CA LEU A 286 8.60 10.54 -11.81
C LEU A 286 8.86 11.69 -12.78
N ILE A 287 9.34 11.41 -13.99
CA ILE A 287 9.54 12.42 -15.02
C ILE A 287 8.21 13.06 -15.41
N SER A 288 7.15 12.27 -15.58
CA SER A 288 5.80 12.80 -15.86
C SER A 288 5.30 13.71 -14.74
N LEU A 289 5.53 13.36 -13.47
CA LEU A 289 5.17 14.20 -12.32
C LEU A 289 5.98 15.51 -12.27
N VAL A 290 7.25 15.48 -12.68
CA VAL A 290 8.07 16.71 -12.86
C VAL A 290 7.48 17.59 -13.95
N ILE A 291 7.16 17.02 -15.11
CA ILE A 291 6.60 17.76 -16.25
C ILE A 291 5.26 18.41 -15.87
N GLU A 292 4.39 17.67 -15.20
CA GLU A 292 3.10 18.20 -14.76
C GLU A 292 3.27 19.30 -13.71
N SER A 293 4.20 19.12 -12.75
CA SER A 293 4.52 20.18 -11.77
C SER A 293 5.07 21.45 -12.44
N LEU A 294 5.89 21.30 -13.49
CA LEU A 294 6.39 22.42 -14.29
C LEU A 294 5.27 23.13 -15.05
N ARG A 295 4.33 22.38 -15.63
CA ARG A 295 3.16 22.93 -16.31
C ARG A 295 2.31 23.76 -15.35
N VAL A 296 1.96 23.22 -14.19
CA VAL A 296 1.19 23.93 -13.15
C VAL A 296 1.92 25.20 -12.69
N ALA A 297 3.23 25.15 -12.48
CA ALA A 297 4.03 26.33 -12.12
C ALA A 297 4.02 27.40 -13.23
N ALA A 298 4.19 26.98 -14.49
CA ALA A 298 4.16 27.88 -15.63
C ALA A 298 2.78 28.54 -15.83
N ASP A 299 1.69 27.77 -15.71
CA ASP A 299 0.32 28.29 -15.83
C ASP A 299 0.02 29.31 -14.71
N THR A 300 0.46 29.02 -13.49
CA THR A 300 0.35 29.96 -12.36
C THR A 300 1.08 31.27 -12.65
N TRP A 301 2.28 31.21 -13.23
CA TRP A 301 3.04 32.41 -13.57
C TRP A 301 2.42 33.20 -14.72
N CYS A 302 1.97 32.52 -15.78
CA CYS A 302 1.31 33.15 -16.91
C CYS A 302 0.00 33.85 -16.53
N THR A 303 -0.75 33.30 -15.57
CA THR A 303 -2.00 33.91 -15.08
C THR A 303 -1.76 35.07 -14.12
N SER A 304 -0.67 35.04 -13.35
CA SER A 304 -0.26 36.12 -12.44
C SER A 304 0.39 37.33 -13.12
N LEU A 305 0.37 37.44 -14.46
CA LEU A 305 1.10 38.49 -15.21
C LEU A 305 0.72 39.94 -14.82
N GLN A 306 -0.34 40.14 -14.05
CA GLN A 306 -0.79 41.44 -13.53
C GLN A 306 -0.26 41.76 -12.11
N GLU A 307 0.28 40.81 -11.36
CA GLU A 307 0.80 40.99 -9.99
C GLU A 307 2.23 40.44 -9.87
N ALA A 308 3.12 41.17 -9.19
CA ALA A 308 4.48 40.70 -8.96
C ALA A 308 4.48 39.49 -8.00
N LEU A 309 4.71 38.30 -8.53
CA LEU A 309 4.87 37.09 -7.72
C LEU A 309 5.98 37.25 -6.67
N GLY A 310 5.63 37.03 -5.42
CA GLY A 310 6.60 37.03 -4.33
C GLY A 310 7.61 35.89 -4.47
N VAL A 311 8.87 36.12 -4.06
CA VAL A 311 9.93 35.10 -4.04
C VAL A 311 9.51 33.83 -3.27
N SER A 312 8.71 33.97 -2.23
CA SER A 312 8.17 32.85 -1.42
C SER A 312 7.23 31.95 -2.24
N GLU A 313 6.43 32.53 -3.12
CA GLU A 313 5.46 31.83 -3.94
C GLU A 313 6.12 31.12 -5.11
N ALA A 314 7.07 31.79 -5.77
CA ALA A 314 7.94 31.17 -6.77
C ALA A 314 8.67 29.95 -6.17
N ARG A 315 9.25 30.06 -4.96
CA ARG A 315 9.91 28.92 -4.29
C ARG A 315 8.95 27.76 -4.01
N ARG A 316 7.71 28.03 -3.60
CA ARG A 316 6.70 26.99 -3.34
C ARG A 316 6.34 26.22 -4.61
N ALA A 317 6.20 26.90 -5.75
CA ALA A 317 5.93 26.26 -7.04
C ALA A 317 7.03 25.26 -7.48
N PHE A 318 8.28 25.51 -7.09
CA PHE A 318 9.41 24.61 -7.41
C PHE A 318 9.59 23.43 -6.44
N LEU A 319 8.90 23.39 -5.30
CA LEU A 319 9.07 22.30 -4.33
C LEU A 319 8.72 20.91 -4.90
N PRO A 320 7.56 20.72 -5.58
CA PRO A 320 7.22 19.42 -6.17
C PRO A 320 8.20 19.00 -7.25
N ILE A 321 8.63 19.96 -8.10
CA ILE A 321 9.62 19.75 -9.17
C ILE A 321 10.93 19.20 -8.57
N LYS A 322 11.46 19.89 -7.55
CA LYS A 322 12.67 19.48 -6.85
C LYS A 322 12.50 18.10 -6.20
N PHE A 323 11.36 17.85 -5.55
CA PHE A 323 11.07 16.60 -4.88
C PHE A 323 11.13 15.41 -5.84
N PHE A 324 10.39 15.47 -6.95
CA PHE A 324 10.35 14.36 -7.91
C PHE A 324 11.68 14.18 -8.65
N LEU A 325 12.37 15.28 -9.02
CA LEU A 325 13.69 15.21 -9.64
C LEU A 325 14.72 14.52 -8.75
N ILE A 326 14.77 14.85 -7.46
CA ILE A 326 15.72 14.21 -6.52
C ILE A 326 15.45 12.71 -6.44
N ASN A 327 14.19 12.29 -6.36
CA ASN A 327 13.84 10.87 -6.31
C ASN A 327 14.18 10.17 -7.63
N ALA A 328 13.93 10.80 -8.79
CA ALA A 328 14.30 10.26 -10.09
C ALA A 328 15.81 10.07 -10.20
N VAL A 329 16.60 11.10 -9.85
CA VAL A 329 18.08 11.04 -9.88
C VAL A 329 18.61 9.94 -8.98
N ARG A 330 18.04 9.76 -7.77
CA ARG A 330 18.44 8.68 -6.86
C ARG A 330 18.21 7.30 -7.46
N ILE A 331 17.11 7.08 -8.17
CA ILE A 331 16.82 5.81 -8.84
C ILE A 331 17.73 5.64 -10.07
N CYS A 332 17.86 6.65 -10.92
CA CYS A 332 18.74 6.61 -12.09
C CYS A 332 20.20 6.30 -11.73
N SER A 333 20.68 6.81 -10.60
CA SER A 333 22.04 6.54 -10.10
C SER A 333 22.25 5.06 -9.72
N VAL A 334 21.17 4.38 -9.34
CA VAL A 334 21.18 2.95 -8.97
C VAL A 334 20.99 2.08 -10.22
N TYR A 335 20.20 2.55 -11.18
CA TYR A 335 19.80 1.86 -12.42
C TYR A 335 20.22 2.64 -13.68
N PRO A 336 21.54 2.78 -13.95
CA PRO A 336 22.02 3.59 -15.07
C PRO A 336 21.64 3.04 -16.45
N SER A 337 21.47 1.72 -16.58
CA SER A 337 21.01 1.09 -17.84
C SER A 337 19.59 1.54 -18.21
N GLU A 338 18.67 1.51 -17.25
CA GLU A 338 17.28 1.94 -17.47
C GLU A 338 17.21 3.44 -17.74
N ALA A 339 17.97 4.23 -16.98
CA ALA A 339 18.08 5.66 -17.22
C ALA A 339 18.58 5.99 -18.64
N LEU A 340 19.58 5.25 -19.14
CA LEU A 340 20.11 5.44 -20.49
C LEU A 340 19.08 5.09 -21.57
N THR A 341 18.31 4.03 -21.37
CA THR A 341 17.22 3.64 -22.29
C THR A 341 16.17 4.75 -22.38
N ILE A 342 15.68 5.22 -21.23
CA ILE A 342 14.71 6.31 -21.16
C ILE A 342 15.25 7.58 -21.82
N TYR A 343 16.51 7.95 -21.54
CA TYR A 343 17.14 9.11 -22.14
C TYR A 343 17.17 9.05 -23.68
N LYS A 344 17.53 7.89 -24.24
CA LYS A 344 17.51 7.67 -25.70
C LYS A 344 16.10 7.82 -26.26
N ASP A 345 15.10 7.27 -25.56
CA ASP A 345 13.70 7.41 -25.97
C ASP A 345 13.22 8.86 -25.91
N MET A 346 13.59 9.62 -24.88
CA MET A 346 13.25 11.04 -24.78
C MET A 346 13.86 11.87 -25.92
N ILE A 347 15.14 11.63 -26.27
CA ILE A 347 15.79 12.30 -27.40
C ILE A 347 15.05 11.96 -28.70
N ARG A 348 14.76 10.67 -28.92
CA ARG A 348 14.08 10.21 -30.14
C ARG A 348 12.71 10.88 -30.29
N HIS A 349 11.89 10.89 -29.23
CA HIS A 349 10.59 11.57 -29.26
C HIS A 349 10.73 13.07 -29.51
N THR A 350 11.69 13.74 -28.86
CA THR A 350 11.93 15.17 -29.05
C THR A 350 12.31 15.47 -30.50
N TYR A 351 13.19 14.66 -31.08
CA TYR A 351 13.59 14.76 -32.48
C TYR A 351 12.40 14.55 -33.43
N GLU A 352 11.55 13.56 -33.17
CA GLU A 352 10.34 13.30 -33.97
C GLU A 352 9.34 14.47 -33.91
N VAL A 353 9.15 15.09 -32.74
CA VAL A 353 8.29 16.27 -32.57
C VAL A 353 8.84 17.50 -33.29
N ILE A 354 10.15 17.75 -33.19
CA ILE A 354 10.79 18.85 -33.92
C ILE A 354 10.66 18.63 -35.43
N ARG A 355 10.89 17.40 -35.89
CA ARG A 355 10.78 17.01 -37.30
C ARG A 355 9.35 17.14 -37.84
N SER A 356 8.34 16.78 -37.05
CA SER A 356 6.94 16.91 -37.46
C SER A 356 6.51 18.37 -37.55
N LYS A 357 6.90 19.21 -36.59
CA LYS A 357 6.64 20.67 -36.64
C LYS A 357 7.36 21.37 -37.80
N THR A 358 8.63 21.04 -38.05
CA THR A 358 9.38 21.59 -39.20
C THR A 358 8.81 21.15 -40.55
N ARG A 359 8.19 19.95 -40.67
CA ARG A 359 7.46 19.56 -41.88
C ARG A 359 6.13 20.30 -42.06
N VAL A 360 5.43 20.63 -40.97
CA VAL A 360 4.15 21.36 -41.02
C VAL A 360 4.36 22.86 -41.30
N GLU A 361 5.51 23.43 -40.90
CA GLU A 361 5.85 24.84 -41.15
C GLU A 361 6.59 25.07 -42.50
N MET A 362 7.06 24.03 -43.19
CA MET A 362 7.62 24.11 -44.55
C MET A 362 6.70 23.50 -45.64
N PRO A 363 5.52 24.09 -45.88
CA PRO A 363 5.05 24.21 -47.27
C PRO A 363 4.71 25.64 -47.72
N ALA A 364 4.95 26.69 -46.92
CA ALA A 364 4.53 28.06 -47.28
C ALA A 364 5.67 29.02 -47.71
N CYS A 365 6.93 28.61 -47.71
CA CYS A 365 8.06 29.49 -48.07
C CYS A 365 8.94 28.99 -49.22
N ALA A 366 8.43 28.08 -50.06
CA ALA A 366 9.08 27.66 -51.30
C ALA A 366 8.28 28.10 -52.54
N VAL A 367 7.84 29.36 -52.58
CA VAL A 367 7.42 30.03 -53.83
C VAL A 367 7.97 31.46 -53.85
N PHE A 368 9.27 31.61 -53.65
CA PHE A 368 10.02 32.79 -54.11
C PHE A 368 11.50 32.42 -54.26
N SER A 369 11.80 31.58 -55.25
CA SER A 369 13.08 31.67 -55.97
C SER A 369 13.01 30.87 -57.26
N GLY A 370 13.18 31.56 -58.40
CA GLY A 370 13.66 30.95 -59.63
C GLY A 370 12.81 31.15 -60.88
N LYS A 371 13.05 32.29 -61.54
CA LYS A 371 12.74 32.68 -62.94
C LYS A 371 11.39 33.32 -63.22
#